data_AF-A0A1H5C7I1-F1
#
_entry.id   AF-A0A1H5C7I1-F1
#
_cell.length_a   1.000
_cell.length_b   1.000
_cell.length_c   1.000
_cell.angle_alpha   90.00
_cell.angle_beta   90.00
_cell.angle_gamma   90.00
#
_symmetry.space_group_name_H-M   'P 1'
#
loop_
_entity.id
_entity.type
_entity.pdbx_description
1 polymer ?
#
loop_
_entity_poly.entity_id
_entity_poly.type
_entity_poly.pdbx_seq_one_letter_code
_entity_poly.pdbx_strand_id
1 'polypeptide(L)'
;MKTEDRKLAIADYKKRAAVAGVFAIRSRATGEVWVGQALDLEKIQNRIWFTLGMGSHRNAELQRAWSAHGADNLSLETLERIEDEELAYVRDTLLKERVQHWRTQLNASAV
;
A
#
# COMPACT_ATOMS: atom_id res chain seq x y z
N MET A 1 -13.37 -33.74 2.63
CA MET A 1 -13.16 -32.46 3.36
C MET A 1 -12.21 -31.56 2.57
N LYS A 2 -12.63 -30.97 1.43
CA LYS A 2 -11.76 -30.07 0.60
C LYS A 2 -12.52 -29.05 -0.27
N THR A 3 -13.79 -29.27 -0.58
CA THR A 3 -14.53 -28.41 -1.53
C THR A 3 -15.39 -27.35 -0.85
N GLU A 4 -16.01 -27.66 0.29
CA GLU A 4 -16.82 -26.71 1.06
C GLU A 4 -15.95 -25.68 1.78
N ASP A 5 -14.85 -26.09 2.41
CA ASP A 5 -13.87 -25.17 3.02
C ASP A 5 -13.29 -24.19 1.99
N ARG A 6 -12.99 -24.67 0.77
CA ARG A 6 -12.52 -23.82 -0.32
C ARG A 6 -13.60 -22.85 -0.80
N LYS A 7 -14.86 -23.29 -0.90
CA LYS A 7 -15.98 -22.42 -1.27
C LYS A 7 -16.26 -21.35 -0.22
N LEU A 8 -16.21 -21.72 1.07
CA LEU A 8 -16.38 -20.80 2.20
C LEU A 8 -15.23 -19.79 2.26
N ALA A 9 -13.97 -20.22 2.11
CA ALA A 9 -12.82 -19.32 2.04
C ALA A 9 -12.87 -18.37 0.84
N ILE A 10 -13.35 -18.83 -0.32
CA ILE A 10 -13.56 -17.97 -1.50
C ILE A 10 -14.72 -17.00 -1.27
N ALA A 11 -15.80 -17.43 -0.61
CA ALA A 11 -16.94 -16.57 -0.30
C ALA A 11 -16.57 -15.49 0.72
N ASP A 12 -15.81 -15.83 1.76
CA ASP A 12 -15.27 -14.88 2.74
C ASP A 12 -14.26 -13.93 2.09
N TYR A 13 -13.40 -14.42 1.20
CA TYR A 13 -12.49 -13.57 0.41
C TYR A 13 -13.26 -12.61 -0.50
N LYS A 14 -14.36 -13.04 -1.13
CA LYS A 14 -15.22 -12.19 -1.96
C LYS A 14 -16.06 -11.19 -1.17
N LYS A 15 -16.26 -11.41 0.13
CA LYS A 15 -17.06 -10.57 1.03
C LYS A 15 -16.24 -9.51 1.78
N ARG A 16 -14.91 -9.59 1.79
CA ARG A 16 -14.09 -8.51 2.33
C ARG A 16 -14.18 -7.32 1.39
N ALA A 17 -14.89 -6.28 1.82
CA ALA A 17 -14.85 -4.98 1.18
C ALA A 17 -13.38 -4.52 1.13
N ALA A 18 -12.93 -4.04 -0.03
CA ALA A 18 -11.60 -3.51 -0.18
C ALA A 18 -11.44 -2.31 0.77
N VAL A 19 -10.46 -2.39 1.67
CA VAL A 19 -10.24 -1.33 2.66
C VAL A 19 -9.31 -0.29 2.07
N ALA A 20 -9.81 0.93 1.93
CA ALA A 20 -9.01 2.08 1.55
C ALA A 20 -8.16 2.57 2.73
N GLY A 21 -7.01 3.18 2.43
CA GLY A 21 -6.17 3.73 3.49
C GLY A 21 -4.83 4.25 3.03
N VAL A 22 -4.04 4.62 4.03
CA VAL A 22 -2.68 5.15 3.90
C VAL A 22 -1.68 4.07 4.31
N PHE A 23 -0.61 3.94 3.55
CA PHE A 23 0.47 3.00 3.82
C PHE A 23 1.83 3.70 3.75
N ALA A 24 2.83 3.09 4.38
CA ALA A 24 4.23 3.46 4.22
C ALA A 24 5.03 2.30 3.62
N ILE A 25 6.02 2.64 2.80
CA ILE A 25 7.12 1.76 2.42
C ILE A 25 8.36 2.24 3.16
N ARG A 26 9.05 1.33 3.83
CA ARG A 26 10.29 1.63 4.56
C ARG A 26 11.45 0.85 3.98
N SER A 27 12.56 1.54 3.76
CA SER A 27 13.84 0.93 3.46
C SER A 27 14.58 0.60 4.76
N ARG A 28 14.85 -0.67 4.98
CA ARG A 28 15.70 -1.14 6.10
C ARG A 28 17.16 -0.81 5.88
N ALA A 29 17.58 -0.68 4.62
CA ALA A 29 18.97 -0.41 4.26
C ALA A 29 19.35 1.08 4.43
N THR A 30 18.43 1.99 4.11
CA THR A 30 18.71 3.44 4.08
C THR A 30 17.93 4.24 5.12
N GLY A 31 16.87 3.67 5.70
CA GLY A 31 15.97 4.38 6.61
C GLY A 31 14.96 5.29 5.91
N GLU A 32 14.99 5.35 4.57
CA GLU A 32 14.03 6.13 3.78
C GLU A 32 12.60 5.61 3.93
N VAL A 33 11.66 6.54 3.88
CA VAL A 33 10.23 6.27 4.04
C VAL A 33 9.47 6.93 2.90
N TRP A 34 8.56 6.19 2.28
CA TRP A 34 7.62 6.68 1.29
C TRP A 34 6.19 6.43 1.77
N VAL A 35 5.31 7.41 1.64
CA VAL A 35 3.91 7.31 2.05
C VAL A 35 3.00 7.47 0.84
N GLY A 36 2.00 6.60 0.74
CA GLY A 36 1.02 6.57 -0.34
C GLY A 36 -0.37 6.18 0.15
N GLN A 37 -1.34 6.22 -0.76
CA GLN A 37 -2.72 5.80 -0.52
C GLN A 37 -3.13 4.67 -1.46
N ALA A 38 -4.05 3.83 -0.99
CA ALA A 38 -4.66 2.77 -1.79
C ALA A 38 -6.15 2.67 -1.51
N LEU A 39 -6.92 2.22 -2.49
CA LEU A 39 -8.32 1.79 -2.29
C LEU A 39 -8.42 0.35 -1.79
N ASP A 40 -7.32 -0.40 -1.84
CA ASP A 40 -7.22 -1.77 -1.39
C ASP A 40 -5.84 -1.99 -0.77
N LEU A 41 -5.78 -1.91 0.56
CA LEU A 41 -4.56 -2.10 1.34
C LEU A 41 -4.05 -3.55 1.29
N GLU A 42 -4.90 -4.54 1.01
CA GLU A 42 -4.47 -5.94 0.89
C GLU A 42 -3.72 -6.18 -0.44
N LYS A 43 -4.07 -5.46 -1.51
CA LYS A 43 -3.48 -5.64 -2.85
C LYS A 43 -2.35 -4.67 -3.18
N ILE A 44 -2.22 -3.56 -2.46
CA ILE A 44 -1.29 -2.49 -2.86
C ILE A 44 0.18 -2.95 -2.87
N GLN A 45 0.60 -3.78 -1.91
CA GLN A 45 1.97 -4.28 -1.87
C GLN A 45 2.33 -5.06 -3.13
N ASN A 46 1.49 -6.02 -3.53
CA ASN A 46 1.73 -6.82 -4.73
C ASN A 46 1.82 -5.95 -5.98
N ARG A 47 0.96 -4.93 -6.10
CA ARG A 47 0.98 -3.99 -7.22
C ARG A 47 2.31 -3.24 -7.29
N ILE A 48 2.79 -2.72 -6.17
CA ILE A 48 4.04 -1.94 -6.10
C ILE A 48 5.25 -2.83 -6.33
N TRP A 49 5.31 -4.01 -5.70
CA TRP A 49 6.43 -4.94 -5.83
C TRP A 49 6.54 -5.44 -7.27
N PHE A 50 5.40 -5.67 -7.93
CA PHE A 50 5.37 -6.06 -9.33
C PHE A 50 5.94 -4.96 -10.24
N THR A 51 5.51 -3.70 -10.10
CA THR A 51 6.01 -2.60 -10.94
C THR A 51 7.47 -2.27 -10.66
N LEU A 52 7.92 -2.38 -9.40
CA LEU A 52 9.33 -2.26 -9.03
C LEU A 52 10.18 -3.39 -9.62
N GLY A 53 9.69 -4.62 -9.55
CA GLY A 53 10.33 -5.79 -10.15
C GLY A 53 10.46 -5.69 -11.67
N MET A 54 9.49 -5.04 -12.33
CA MET A 54 9.56 -4.72 -13.77
C MET A 54 10.43 -3.51 -14.09
N GLY A 55 10.95 -2.76 -13.11
CA GLY A 55 11.75 -1.56 -13.35
C GLY A 55 10.97 -0.36 -13.90
N SER A 56 9.64 -0.33 -13.73
CA SER A 56 8.75 0.67 -14.33
C SER A 56 7.96 1.48 -13.29
N HIS A 57 8.39 1.44 -12.02
CA HIS A 57 7.77 2.25 -10.98
C HIS A 57 8.00 3.75 -11.24
N ARG A 58 6.95 4.56 -11.07
CA ARG A 58 6.98 6.00 -11.42
C ARG A 58 7.93 6.81 -10.52
N ASN A 59 8.10 6.37 -9.28
CA ASN A 59 9.04 6.96 -8.35
C ASN A 59 10.45 6.38 -8.56
N ALA A 60 11.33 7.22 -9.10
CA ALA A 60 12.71 6.87 -9.40
C ALA A 60 13.56 6.58 -8.15
N GLU A 61 13.31 7.25 -7.03
CA GLU A 61 14.04 7.02 -5.77
C GLU A 61 13.68 5.66 -5.18
N LEU A 62 12.38 5.34 -5.12
CA LEU A 62 11.91 4.04 -4.67
C LEU A 62 12.39 2.91 -5.61
N GLN A 63 12.36 3.13 -6.93
CA GLN A 63 12.91 2.19 -7.90
C GLN A 63 14.41 1.97 -7.71
N ARG A 64 15.17 3.04 -7.40
CA ARG A 64 16.61 2.95 -7.11
C ARG A 64 16.87 2.17 -5.83
N ALA A 65 16.11 2.43 -4.75
CA ALA A 65 16.22 1.69 -3.50
C ALA A 65 15.93 0.20 -3.70
N TRP A 66 14.88 -0.12 -4.47
CA TRP A 66 14.57 -1.49 -4.86
C TRP A 66 15.70 -2.16 -5.65
N SER A 67 16.22 -1.49 -6.69
CA SER A 67 17.28 -2.06 -7.53
C SER A 67 18.60 -2.23 -6.78
N ALA A 68 18.88 -1.40 -5.77
CA ALA A 68 20.12 -1.44 -4.99
C ALA A 68 20.08 -2.50 -3.87
N HIS A 69 18.94 -2.69 -3.21
CA HIS A 69 18.85 -3.48 -1.99
C HIS A 69 17.88 -4.68 -2.08
N GLY A 70 17.09 -4.77 -3.14
CA GLY A 70 16.13 -5.84 -3.35
C GLY A 70 14.88 -5.74 -2.48
N ALA A 71 13.93 -6.65 -2.76
CA ALA A 71 12.60 -6.67 -2.13
C ALA A 71 12.66 -6.86 -0.61
N ASP A 72 13.60 -7.67 -0.11
CA ASP A 72 13.69 -8.02 1.32
C ASP A 72 14.11 -6.83 2.21
N ASN A 73 14.69 -5.78 1.61
CA ASN A 73 15.06 -4.54 2.30
C ASN A 73 13.94 -3.50 2.29
N LEU A 74 12.82 -3.78 1.63
CA LEU A 74 11.65 -2.92 1.63
C LEU A 74 10.51 -3.62 2.35
N SER A 75 9.78 -2.87 3.18
CA SER A 75 8.58 -3.37 3.84
C SER A 75 7.45 -2.37 3.69
N LEU A 76 6.26 -2.87 3.34
CA LEU A 76 5.04 -2.07 3.32
C LEU A 76 4.28 -2.29 4.64
N GLU A 77 3.84 -1.20 5.25
CA GLU A 77 2.98 -1.21 6.44
C GLU A 77 1.75 -0.33 6.23
N THR A 78 0.63 -0.73 6.83
CA THR A 78 -0.57 0.12 6.91
C THR A 78 -0.39 1.14 8.02
N LEU A 79 -0.52 2.43 7.69
CA LEU A 79 -0.52 3.52 8.68
C LEU A 79 -1.94 3.81 9.17
N GLU A 80 -2.90 3.80 8.25
CA GLU A 80 -4.27 4.21 8.55
C GLU A 80 -5.27 3.53 7.60
N ARG A 81 -6.40 3.10 8.14
CA ARG A 81 -7.54 2.62 7.37
C ARG A 81 -8.60 3.71 7.37
N ILE A 82 -9.13 4.03 6.19
CA ILE A 82 -10.27 4.92 6.08
C ILE A 82 -11.53 4.05 6.17
N GLU A 83 -12.45 4.44 7.04
CA GLU A 83 -13.75 3.79 7.17
C GLU A 83 -14.51 3.86 5.85
N ASP A 84 -15.53 3.00 5.71
CA ASP A 84 -16.27 2.83 4.46
C ASP A 84 -17.05 4.11 4.10
N GLU A 85 -16.38 5.00 3.36
CA GLU A 85 -16.94 6.23 2.84
C GLU A 85 -17.51 5.95 1.44
N GLU A 86 -18.84 5.95 1.38
CA GLU A 86 -19.66 5.71 0.20
C GLU A 86 -19.37 6.73 -0.92
N LEU A 87 -19.10 7.99 -0.54
CA LEU A 87 -18.83 9.05 -1.49
C LEU A 87 -17.36 9.06 -1.89
N ALA A 88 -17.09 8.54 -3.10
CA ALA A 88 -15.73 8.45 -3.64
C ALA A 88 -14.93 9.76 -3.56
N TYR A 89 -15.55 10.92 -3.81
CA TYR A 89 -14.85 12.20 -3.76
C TYR A 89 -14.47 12.62 -2.32
N VAL A 90 -15.29 12.26 -1.33
CA VAL A 90 -15.01 12.55 0.10
C VAL A 90 -13.84 11.67 0.54
N ARG A 91 -13.91 10.37 0.27
CA ARG A 91 -12.83 9.42 0.56
C ARG A 91 -11.51 9.85 -0.09
N ASP A 92 -11.53 10.23 -1.36
CA ASP A 92 -10.32 10.62 -2.09
C ASP A 92 -9.72 11.92 -1.54
N THR A 93 -10.55 12.84 -1.05
CA THR A 93 -10.10 14.07 -0.38
C THR A 93 -9.47 13.74 0.97
N LEU A 94 -10.15 12.92 1.78
CA LEU A 94 -9.64 12.47 3.07
C LEU A 94 -8.31 11.72 2.93
N LEU A 95 -8.19 10.78 1.98
CA LEU A 95 -6.94 10.05 1.72
C LEU A 95 -5.79 11.01 1.41
N LYS A 96 -6.01 12.05 0.59
CA LYS A 96 -4.98 13.05 0.29
C LYS A 96 -4.53 13.79 1.54
N GLU A 97 -5.47 14.22 2.37
CA GLU A 97 -5.17 14.91 3.64
C GLU A 97 -4.37 14.01 4.59
N ARG A 98 -4.79 12.75 4.73
CA ARG A 98 -4.10 11.78 5.59
C ARG A 98 -2.72 11.41 5.05
N VAL A 99 -2.53 11.30 3.74
CA VAL A 99 -1.19 11.14 3.13
C VAL A 99 -0.28 12.31 3.49
N GLN A 100 -0.76 13.56 3.36
CA GLN A 100 0.07 14.73 3.70
C GLN A 100 0.41 14.79 5.19
N HIS A 101 -0.55 14.46 6.05
CA HIS A 101 -0.32 14.34 7.49
C HIS A 101 0.79 13.33 7.80
N TRP A 102 0.69 12.11 7.27
CA TRP A 102 1.68 11.05 7.52
C TRP A 102 3.04 11.33 6.89
N ARG A 103 3.08 11.96 5.72
CA ARG A 103 4.34 12.42 5.11
C ARG A 103 5.07 13.41 6.01
N THR A 104 4.33 14.35 6.59
CA THR A 104 4.91 15.34 7.52
C THR A 104 5.38 14.67 8.81
N GLN A 105 4.56 13.79 9.40
CA GLN A 105 4.88 13.08 10.64
C GLN A 105 6.12 12.18 10.51
N LEU A 106 6.28 11.52 9.37
CA LEU A 106 7.36 10.56 9.12
C LEU A 106 8.55 11.16 8.35
N ASN A 107 8.48 12.45 8.01
CA ASN A 107 9.44 13.12 7.12
C ASN A 107 9.67 12.32 5.81
N ALA A 108 8.58 11.88 5.20
CA ALA A 108 8.56 10.87 4.14
C ALA A 108 8.23 11.45 2.74
N SER A 109 8.82 10.81 1.73
CA SER A 109 8.56 11.09 0.32
C SER A 109 7.21 10.50 -0.15
N ALA A 110 6.72 10.90 -1.32
CA ALA A 110 5.55 10.27 -1.93
C ALA A 110 5.92 8.93 -2.57
N VAL A 111 5.00 7.96 -2.58
CA VAL A 111 5.14 6.71 -3.35
C VAL A 111 4.95 6.95 -4.84
#